data_AF-A0AAD2FZ77-F1
#
_entry.id   AF-A0AAD2FZ77-F1
#
_cell.length_a   1.000
_cell.length_b   1.000
_cell.length_c   1.000
_cell.angle_alpha   90.00
_cell.angle_beta   90.00
_cell.angle_gamma   90.00
#
_symmetry.space_group_name_H-M   'P 1'
#
loop_
_entity.id
_entity.type
_entity.pdbx_description
1 polymer ?
#
loop_
_entity_poly.entity_id
_entity_poly.type
_entity_poly.pdbx_seq_one_letter_code
_entity_poly.pdbx_strand_id
1 'polypeptide(L)'
;MDFKQKFLEKRLRSSQMNDFGQRGNSWHIGVIEYYDFEAPCQANGNTAQAVPMMFPLDQILDTGNKQDGLCVLSMLEAMMKIVTVQFHFVKRIILASDNANCYHSKELIFPICFLNQLSSGPKIIKYIHPETQDGKGSCDSHAAVAGTHVDWRYICTQKDDTLTKNEACTPTELANALCTNGGIKNSAVQLVELNFQRLDKISQLCSGAGTPATLNCSRTCQSEPASTKFPQKGGAQFLGVIFLASRIEVFAWSKAR
;
A
#
# COMPACT_ATOMS: atom_id res chain seq x y z
N MET A 1 -1.64 -4.48 -4.74
CA MET A 1 -2.02 -3.24 -4.04
C MET A 1 -3.49 -2.99 -4.30
N ASP A 2 -4.27 -2.83 -3.24
CA ASP A 2 -5.69 -2.60 -3.36
C ASP A 2 -6.23 -1.74 -2.20
N PHE A 3 -7.35 -1.07 -2.40
CA PHE A 3 -8.12 -0.50 -1.32
C PHE A 3 -9.12 -1.53 -0.81
N LYS A 4 -9.07 -1.80 0.49
CA LYS A 4 -10.17 -2.50 1.16
C LYS A 4 -11.43 -1.62 1.06
N GLN A 5 -12.60 -2.26 1.03
CA GLN A 5 -13.85 -1.56 1.30
C GLN A 5 -13.70 -0.70 2.56
N LYS A 6 -14.20 0.55 2.49
CA LYS A 6 -14.01 1.54 3.55
C LYS A 6 -14.38 0.95 4.90
N PHE A 7 -13.45 1.06 5.85
CA PHE A 7 -13.70 0.59 7.21
C PHE A 7 -14.66 1.57 7.87
N LEU A 8 -15.89 1.13 8.13
CA LEU A 8 -16.85 1.87 8.91
C LEU A 8 -16.47 1.80 10.38
N GLU A 9 -16.80 2.83 11.15
CA GLU A 9 -16.57 2.84 12.59
C GLU A 9 -17.22 1.59 13.21
N LYS A 10 -16.47 0.85 14.02
CA LYS A 10 -16.99 -0.37 14.65
C LYS A 10 -17.13 -0.19 16.14
N ARG A 11 -18.34 -0.50 16.62
CA ARG A 11 -18.71 -0.62 18.04
C ARG A 11 -19.47 -1.92 18.22
N LEU A 12 -19.34 -2.61 19.36
CA LEU A 12 -19.97 -3.92 19.58
C LEU A 12 -21.51 -3.91 19.45
N ARG A 13 -22.15 -2.74 19.49
CA ARG A 13 -23.61 -2.57 19.39
C ARG A 13 -24.03 -1.42 18.48
N SER A 14 -23.45 -1.28 17.29
CA SER A 14 -24.03 -0.45 16.23
C SER A 14 -24.98 -1.27 15.36
N SER A 15 -26.14 -0.69 15.01
CA SER A 15 -26.97 -1.21 13.93
C SER A 15 -26.37 -0.73 12.61
N GLN A 16 -26.51 -1.50 11.53
CA GLN A 16 -26.10 -1.09 10.18
C GLN A 16 -26.71 0.27 9.78
N MET A 17 -27.85 0.64 10.36
CA MET A 17 -28.49 1.96 10.17
C MET A 17 -27.77 3.11 10.89
N ASN A 18 -27.06 2.85 12.00
CA ASN A 18 -26.25 3.85 12.71
C ASN A 18 -24.96 4.18 11.94
N ASP A 19 -24.49 3.24 11.14
CA ASP A 19 -23.26 3.35 10.36
C ASP A 19 -23.53 3.85 8.92
N PHE A 20 -24.81 3.99 8.56
CA PHE A 20 -25.25 4.50 7.26
C PHE A 20 -24.93 5.98 7.11
N GLY A 21 -24.11 6.32 6.11
CA GLY A 21 -23.69 7.70 5.83
C GLY A 21 -22.42 8.14 6.57
N GLN A 22 -21.84 7.30 7.44
CA GLN A 22 -20.55 7.60 8.06
C GLN A 22 -19.42 7.58 7.02
N ARG A 23 -18.46 8.50 7.18
CA ARG A 23 -17.26 8.54 6.34
C ARG A 23 -16.29 7.47 6.81
N GLY A 24 -16.30 6.30 6.18
CA GLY A 24 -15.36 5.24 6.52
C GLY A 24 -13.89 5.61 6.25
N ASN A 25 -13.00 5.00 7.04
CA ASN A 25 -11.55 5.16 6.97
C ASN A 25 -11.00 4.52 5.69
N SER A 26 -10.07 5.22 5.03
CA SER A 26 -9.41 4.71 3.83
C SER A 26 -8.29 3.76 4.24
N TRP A 27 -8.43 2.51 3.84
CA TRP A 27 -7.50 1.42 4.16
C TRP A 27 -6.94 0.85 2.86
N HIS A 28 -5.68 1.19 2.59
CA HIS A 28 -4.92 0.66 1.47
C HIS A 28 -4.09 -0.54 1.93
N ILE A 29 -3.99 -1.57 1.10
CA ILE A 29 -3.26 -2.80 1.40
C ILE A 29 -2.23 -3.04 0.29
N GLY A 30 -0.96 -3.13 0.69
CA GLY A 30 0.11 -3.66 -0.16
C GLY A 30 0.50 -5.04 0.32
N VAL A 31 0.54 -6.04 -0.55
CA VAL A 31 1.14 -7.34 -0.22
C VAL A 31 2.47 -7.44 -0.93
N ILE A 32 3.54 -7.66 -0.16
CA ILE A 32 4.87 -7.92 -0.68
C ILE A 32 5.01 -9.42 -0.84
N GLU A 33 5.09 -9.87 -2.09
CA GLU A 33 5.27 -11.28 -2.44
C GLU A 33 6.71 -11.51 -2.90
N TYR A 34 7.39 -12.47 -2.29
CA TYR A 34 8.76 -12.85 -2.63
C TYR A 34 8.97 -14.33 -2.38
N TYR A 35 10.09 -14.86 -2.86
CA TYR A 35 10.48 -16.25 -2.58
C TYR A 35 11.65 -16.27 -1.62
N ASP A 36 11.56 -17.11 -0.60
CA ASP A 36 12.70 -17.52 0.21
C ASP A 36 13.21 -18.90 -0.26
N PHE A 37 14.45 -19.24 0.08
CA PHE A 37 15.04 -20.52 -0.30
C PHE A 37 15.32 -21.35 0.95
N GLU A 38 14.60 -22.45 1.08
CA GLU A 38 14.86 -23.43 2.12
C GLU A 38 16.04 -24.33 1.72
N ALA A 39 16.96 -24.51 2.67
CA ALA A 39 18.10 -25.38 2.48
C ALA A 39 17.67 -26.84 2.32
N PRO A 40 18.42 -27.65 1.56
CA PRO A 40 18.21 -29.10 1.49
C PRO A 40 18.12 -29.72 2.88
N CYS A 41 17.03 -30.39 3.17
CA CYS A 41 16.80 -31.15 4.38
C CYS A 41 16.09 -32.46 4.06
N GLN A 42 16.10 -33.42 4.98
CA GLN A 42 15.44 -34.71 4.71
C GLN A 42 13.93 -34.56 4.45
N ALA A 43 13.30 -33.52 5.01
CA ALA A 43 11.88 -33.24 4.80
C ALA A 43 11.54 -32.71 3.39
N ASN A 44 12.49 -32.06 2.70
CA ASN A 44 12.31 -31.59 1.31
C ASN A 44 13.01 -32.49 0.27
N GLY A 45 13.30 -33.74 0.65
CA GLY A 45 13.96 -34.69 -0.25
C GLY A 45 15.39 -34.29 -0.60
N ASN A 46 16.09 -33.61 0.32
CA ASN A 46 17.44 -33.08 0.12
C ASN A 46 17.56 -32.15 -1.10
N THR A 47 16.50 -31.40 -1.42
CA THR A 47 16.50 -30.47 -2.55
C THR A 47 16.18 -29.06 -2.07
N ALA A 48 16.90 -28.06 -2.57
CA ALA A 48 16.59 -26.67 -2.25
C ALA A 48 15.21 -26.31 -2.85
N GLN A 49 14.32 -25.74 -2.04
CA GLN A 49 12.97 -25.39 -2.45
C GLN A 49 12.73 -23.89 -2.32
N ALA A 50 12.16 -23.29 -3.37
CA ALA A 50 11.70 -21.91 -3.31
C ALA A 50 10.32 -21.88 -2.62
N VAL A 51 10.23 -21.18 -1.50
CA VAL A 51 9.00 -21.05 -0.71
C VAL A 51 8.40 -19.67 -0.92
N PRO A 52 7.14 -19.58 -1.39
CA PRO A 52 6.47 -18.30 -1.55
C PRO A 52 6.17 -17.68 -0.18
N MET A 53 6.62 -16.45 0.01
CA MET A 53 6.41 -15.65 1.20
C MET A 53 5.53 -14.46 0.87
N MET A 54 4.55 -14.19 1.73
CA MET A 54 3.68 -13.02 1.65
C MET A 54 3.87 -12.18 2.90
N PHE A 55 4.04 -10.88 2.71
CA PHE A 55 4.10 -9.90 3.78
C PHE A 55 3.11 -8.77 3.52
N PRO A 56 1.91 -8.82 4.10
CA PRO A 56 0.93 -7.75 3.98
C PRO A 56 1.33 -6.51 4.77
N LEU A 57 1.06 -5.36 4.18
CA LEU A 57 1.27 -4.04 4.74
C LEU A 57 -0.06 -3.28 4.70
N ASP A 58 -0.65 -3.09 5.88
CA ASP A 58 -1.86 -2.30 6.07
C ASP A 58 -1.49 -0.82 6.16
N GLN A 59 -1.91 -0.02 5.19
CA GLN A 59 -1.68 1.42 5.16
C GLN A 59 -2.99 2.15 5.43
N ILE A 60 -3.11 2.70 6.64
CA ILE A 60 -4.26 3.45 7.09
C ILE A 60 -4.00 4.94 6.89
N LEU A 61 -4.92 5.61 6.20
CA LEU A 61 -4.82 7.05 5.98
C LEU A 61 -5.29 7.81 7.24
N ASP A 62 -4.40 8.59 7.84
CA ASP A 62 -4.69 9.36 9.06
C ASP A 62 -5.48 10.65 8.77
N THR A 63 -5.25 11.24 7.60
CA THR A 63 -5.89 12.51 7.22
C THR A 63 -6.70 12.38 5.94
N GLY A 64 -8.01 12.55 6.05
CA GLY A 64 -8.94 12.49 4.94
C GLY A 64 -9.28 11.07 4.49
N ASN A 65 -9.94 10.97 3.33
CA ASN A 65 -10.42 9.69 2.80
C ASN A 65 -10.32 9.62 1.26
N LYS A 66 -9.42 10.42 0.68
CA LYS A 66 -9.22 10.47 -0.76
C LYS A 66 -8.56 9.18 -1.25
N GLN A 67 -9.13 8.62 -2.30
CA GLN A 67 -8.61 7.45 -3.01
C GLN A 67 -8.29 7.86 -4.45
N ASP A 68 -7.43 8.86 -4.60
CA ASP A 68 -6.95 9.38 -5.89
C ASP A 68 -5.50 8.92 -6.16
N GLY A 69 -5.00 9.12 -7.37
CA GLY A 69 -3.66 8.64 -7.74
C GLY A 69 -2.52 9.28 -6.94
N LEU A 70 -2.69 10.51 -6.47
CA LEU A 70 -1.72 11.19 -5.61
C LEU A 70 -1.66 10.59 -4.20
N CYS A 71 -2.81 10.20 -3.65
CA CYS A 71 -2.88 9.41 -2.43
C CYS A 71 -2.15 8.07 -2.61
N VAL A 72 -2.44 7.34 -3.70
CA VAL A 72 -1.75 6.07 -4.00
C VAL A 72 -0.24 6.26 -4.15
N LEU A 73 0.20 7.33 -4.81
CA LEU A 73 1.61 7.63 -4.96
C LEU A 73 2.29 7.84 -3.60
N SER A 74 1.63 8.54 -2.69
CA SER A 74 2.12 8.79 -1.33
C SER A 74 2.22 7.50 -0.52
N MET A 75 1.20 6.64 -0.65
CA MET A 75 1.18 5.30 -0.03
C MET A 75 2.29 4.41 -0.61
N LEU A 76 2.50 4.44 -1.92
CA LEU A 76 3.59 3.71 -2.58
C LEU A 76 4.96 4.22 -2.08
N GLU A 77 5.17 5.53 -1.97
CA GLU A 77 6.40 6.08 -1.39
C GLU A 77 6.64 5.59 0.04
N ALA A 78 5.60 5.60 0.89
CA ALA A 78 5.67 5.08 2.25
C ALA A 78 5.98 3.58 2.31
N MET A 79 5.40 2.80 1.40
CA MET A 79 5.68 1.37 1.25
C MET A 79 7.12 1.13 0.84
N MET A 80 7.62 1.87 -0.14
CA MET A 80 9.01 1.76 -0.63
C MET A 80 10.05 2.02 0.47
N LYS A 81 9.74 2.89 1.45
CA LYS A 81 10.60 3.09 2.64
C LYS A 81 10.70 1.83 3.48
N ILE A 82 9.59 1.14 3.75
CA ILE A 82 9.63 -0.16 4.45
C ILE A 82 10.38 -1.20 3.63
N VAL A 83 10.10 -1.30 2.32
CA VAL A 83 10.77 -2.30 1.47
C VAL A 83 12.28 -2.08 1.47
N THR A 84 12.73 -0.83 1.40
CA THR A 84 14.17 -0.49 1.41
C THR A 84 14.84 -0.90 2.71
N VAL A 85 14.19 -0.70 3.86
CA VAL A 85 14.78 -0.98 5.17
C VAL A 85 14.69 -2.46 5.52
N GLN A 86 13.53 -3.08 5.31
CA GLN A 86 13.23 -4.43 5.82
C GLN A 86 13.48 -5.53 4.80
N PHE A 87 13.44 -5.19 3.50
CA PHE A 87 13.65 -6.11 2.40
C PHE A 87 14.85 -5.67 1.57
N HIS A 88 15.96 -5.34 2.24
CA HIS A 88 17.22 -4.89 1.65
C HIS A 88 17.82 -5.85 0.58
N PHE A 89 17.42 -7.13 0.59
CA PHE A 89 17.80 -8.11 -0.44
C PHE A 89 17.05 -7.91 -1.76
N VAL A 90 15.91 -7.21 -1.75
CA VAL A 90 15.10 -6.93 -2.93
C VAL A 90 15.73 -5.78 -3.71
N LYS A 91 15.98 -6.02 -5.01
CA LYS A 91 16.55 -5.02 -5.92
C LYS A 91 15.55 -4.49 -6.95
N ARG A 92 14.56 -5.33 -7.30
CA ARG A 92 13.59 -5.06 -8.37
C ARG A 92 12.20 -5.39 -7.87
N ILE A 93 11.25 -4.51 -8.18
CA ILE A 93 9.85 -4.63 -7.79
C ILE A 93 8.98 -4.63 -9.04
N ILE A 94 8.04 -5.57 -9.08
CA ILE A 94 6.94 -5.58 -10.02
C ILE A 94 5.71 -5.15 -9.23
N LEU A 95 5.10 -4.04 -9.60
CA LEU A 95 3.86 -3.58 -9.00
C LEU A 95 2.69 -4.24 -9.70
N ALA A 96 1.74 -4.74 -8.92
CA ALA A 96 0.42 -5.16 -9.38
C ALA A 96 -0.65 -4.45 -8.54
N SER A 97 -1.68 -3.90 -9.17
CA SER A 97 -2.78 -3.22 -8.49
C SER A 97 -4.15 -3.66 -8.98
N ASP A 98 -5.20 -3.32 -8.24
CA ASP A 98 -6.57 -3.43 -8.75
C ASP A 98 -6.78 -2.56 -10.01
N ASN A 99 -7.81 -2.90 -10.77
CA ASN A 99 -8.24 -2.21 -11.98
C ASN A 99 -9.17 -1.02 -11.65
N ALA A 100 -8.84 -0.23 -10.62
CA ALA A 100 -9.57 0.98 -10.24
C ALA A 100 -8.92 2.24 -10.86
N ASN A 101 -9.71 3.28 -11.12
CA ASN A 101 -9.25 4.51 -11.77
C ASN A 101 -8.06 5.20 -11.07
N CYS A 102 -7.96 5.09 -9.74
CA CYS A 102 -6.85 5.67 -8.98
C CYS A 102 -5.49 5.03 -9.33
N TYR A 103 -5.47 3.78 -9.78
CA TYR A 103 -4.28 3.06 -10.22
C TYR A 103 -3.90 3.34 -11.68
N HIS A 104 -4.82 3.92 -12.46
CA HIS A 104 -4.59 4.36 -13.85
C HIS A 104 -4.25 5.84 -13.97
N SER A 105 -4.29 6.57 -12.85
CA SER A 105 -4.06 8.00 -12.81
C SER A 105 -2.64 8.36 -13.28
N LYS A 106 -2.55 9.38 -14.14
CA LYS A 106 -1.26 9.92 -14.63
C LYS A 106 -0.40 10.45 -13.48
N GLU A 107 -1.05 10.94 -12.45
CA GLU A 107 -0.45 11.44 -11.21
C GLU A 107 0.21 10.32 -10.39
N LEU A 108 -0.14 9.05 -10.62
CA LEU A 108 0.56 7.90 -10.08
C LEU A 108 1.65 7.41 -11.04
N ILE A 109 1.30 7.19 -12.30
CA ILE A 109 2.17 6.49 -13.26
C ILE A 109 3.42 7.31 -13.60
N PHE A 110 3.30 8.61 -13.89
CA PHE A 110 4.46 9.43 -14.25
C PHE A 110 5.46 9.58 -13.09
N PRO A 111 5.02 9.82 -11.84
CA PRO A 111 5.96 10.00 -10.74
C PRO A 111 6.74 8.75 -10.30
N ILE A 112 6.34 7.55 -10.72
CA ILE A 112 7.10 6.31 -10.44
C ILE A 112 8.53 6.40 -10.97
N CYS A 113 8.74 7.01 -12.14
CA CYS A 113 10.09 7.19 -12.68
C CYS A 113 10.96 8.08 -11.79
N PHE A 114 10.37 9.13 -11.21
CA PHE A 114 11.07 10.01 -10.28
C PHE A 114 11.31 9.35 -8.92
N LEU A 115 10.35 8.57 -8.40
CA LEU A 115 10.55 7.73 -7.22
C LEU A 115 11.74 6.78 -7.40
N ASN A 116 11.85 6.16 -8.57
CA ASN A 116 12.99 5.30 -8.91
C ASN A 116 14.32 6.06 -8.98
N GLN A 117 14.33 7.32 -9.45
CA GLN A 117 15.56 8.12 -9.52
C GLN A 117 16.02 8.58 -8.13
N LEU A 118 15.07 8.96 -7.27
CA LEU A 118 15.36 9.50 -5.93
C LEU A 118 15.68 8.43 -4.90
N SER A 119 15.03 7.28 -4.98
CA SER A 119 15.25 6.20 -4.02
C SER A 119 16.61 5.52 -4.26
N SER A 120 17.42 5.31 -3.22
CA SER A 120 18.60 4.44 -3.28
C SER A 120 18.24 2.94 -3.17
N GLY A 121 16.98 2.64 -2.84
CA GLY A 121 16.47 1.29 -2.62
C GLY A 121 16.07 0.55 -3.91
N PRO A 122 15.24 -0.50 -3.79
CA PRO A 122 14.77 -1.28 -4.94
C PRO A 122 14.09 -0.41 -6.00
N LYS A 123 14.19 -0.85 -7.25
CA LYS A 123 13.61 -0.14 -8.40
C LYS A 123 12.34 -0.82 -8.87
N ILE A 124 11.30 -0.04 -9.10
CA ILE A 124 10.07 -0.50 -9.75
C ILE A 124 10.37 -0.67 -11.24
N ILE A 125 10.38 -1.90 -11.73
CA ILE A 125 10.75 -2.23 -13.12
C ILE A 125 9.55 -2.41 -14.03
N LYS A 126 8.38 -2.69 -13.44
CA LYS A 126 7.16 -3.01 -14.17
C LYS A 126 5.96 -2.65 -13.31
N TYR A 127 4.92 -2.13 -13.94
CA TYR A 127 3.61 -1.93 -13.33
C TYR A 127 2.58 -2.70 -14.16
N ILE A 128 1.79 -3.54 -13.51
CA ILE A 128 0.82 -4.44 -14.11
C ILE A 128 -0.57 -4.12 -13.56
N HIS A 129 -1.52 -3.99 -14.47
CA HIS A 129 -2.94 -3.94 -14.18
C HIS A 129 -3.55 -5.27 -14.61
N PRO A 130 -3.65 -6.26 -13.71
CA PRO A 130 -4.34 -7.50 -14.01
C PRO A 130 -5.78 -7.25 -14.45
N GLU A 131 -6.28 -8.08 -15.38
CA GLU A 131 -7.69 -8.06 -15.73
C GLU A 131 -8.53 -8.39 -14.48
N THR A 132 -9.76 -7.90 -14.47
CA THR A 132 -10.71 -8.07 -13.38
C THR A 132 -10.77 -9.56 -12.99
N GLN A 133 -10.28 -9.89 -11.79
CA GLN A 133 -10.16 -11.22 -11.13
C GLN A 133 -8.74 -11.82 -11.03
N ASP A 134 -7.75 -11.40 -11.83
CA ASP A 134 -6.44 -12.09 -11.91
C ASP A 134 -5.35 -11.43 -11.07
N GLY A 135 -5.58 -11.29 -9.76
CA GLY A 135 -4.65 -10.60 -8.85
C GLY A 135 -5.27 -10.05 -7.56
N LYS A 136 -6.58 -10.28 -7.37
CA LYS A 136 -7.34 -9.83 -6.20
C LYS A 136 -7.15 -10.72 -4.96
N GLY A 137 -6.61 -11.93 -5.15
CA GLY A 137 -6.56 -12.95 -4.10
C GLY A 137 -5.84 -12.53 -2.82
N SER A 138 -4.60 -12.04 -2.90
CA SER A 138 -3.77 -11.84 -1.71
C SER A 138 -4.17 -10.62 -0.88
N CYS A 139 -4.50 -9.49 -1.52
CA CYS A 139 -4.98 -8.30 -0.82
C CYS A 139 -6.35 -8.54 -0.17
N ASP A 140 -7.30 -9.16 -0.88
CA ASP A 140 -8.63 -9.45 -0.33
C ASP A 140 -8.59 -10.50 0.79
N SER A 141 -7.76 -11.54 0.62
CA SER A 141 -7.57 -12.56 1.66
C SER A 141 -7.01 -11.95 2.94
N HIS A 142 -5.97 -11.11 2.84
CA HIS A 142 -5.45 -10.40 4.00
C HIS A 142 -6.48 -9.46 4.60
N ALA A 143 -7.22 -8.71 3.77
CA ALA A 143 -8.26 -7.81 4.24
C ALA A 143 -9.33 -8.52 5.07
N ALA A 144 -9.71 -9.75 4.70
CA ALA A 144 -10.67 -10.56 5.45
C ALA A 144 -10.09 -11.00 6.81
N VAL A 145 -8.83 -11.47 6.82
CA VAL A 145 -8.11 -11.84 8.05
C VAL A 145 -7.97 -10.63 8.99
N ALA A 146 -7.54 -9.49 8.45
CA ALA A 146 -7.35 -8.27 9.22
C ALA A 146 -8.66 -7.72 9.78
N GLY A 147 -9.74 -7.75 9.00
CA GLY A 147 -11.08 -7.40 9.48
C GLY A 147 -11.54 -8.31 10.63
N THR A 148 -11.31 -9.61 10.51
CA THR A 148 -11.64 -10.61 11.54
C THR A 148 -10.80 -10.41 12.81
N HIS A 149 -9.52 -10.07 12.66
CA HIS A 149 -8.63 -9.75 13.78
C HIS A 149 -9.13 -8.54 14.57
N VAL A 150 -9.47 -7.44 13.88
CA VAL A 150 -10.04 -6.25 14.52
C VAL A 150 -11.34 -6.59 15.27
N ASP A 151 -12.24 -7.32 14.63
CA ASP A 151 -13.55 -7.64 15.23
C ASP A 151 -13.41 -8.51 16.48
N TRP A 152 -12.68 -9.63 16.37
CA TRP A 152 -12.62 -10.62 17.44
C TRP A 152 -11.56 -10.35 18.50
N ARG A 153 -10.42 -9.77 18.11
CA ARG A 153 -9.28 -9.56 19.02
C ARG A 153 -9.24 -8.18 19.65
N TYR A 154 -9.97 -7.21 19.08
CA TYR A 154 -10.07 -5.86 19.62
C TYR A 154 -11.49 -5.48 20.02
N ILE A 155 -12.45 -5.40 19.08
CA ILE A 155 -13.81 -4.92 19.39
C ILE A 155 -14.54 -5.80 20.41
N CYS A 156 -14.38 -7.12 20.30
CA CYS A 156 -14.99 -8.06 21.25
C CYS A 156 -14.29 -8.12 22.61
N THR A 157 -13.12 -7.49 22.80
CA THR A 157 -12.42 -7.46 24.10
C THR A 157 -12.87 -6.25 24.93
N GLN A 158 -12.76 -6.38 26.26
CA GLN A 158 -13.04 -5.26 27.16
C GLN A 158 -11.90 -4.24 27.08
N LYS A 159 -12.25 -2.97 27.29
CA LYS A 159 -11.27 -1.91 27.45
C LYS A 159 -10.71 -2.00 28.87
N ASP A 160 -9.38 -1.91 29.00
CA ASP A 160 -8.66 -2.11 30.26
C ASP A 160 -9.34 -1.39 31.44
N ASP A 161 -9.54 -2.11 32.54
CA ASP A 161 -10.17 -1.67 33.79
C ASP A 161 -11.60 -1.09 33.68
N THR A 162 -12.30 -1.36 32.58
CA THR A 162 -13.69 -0.92 32.38
C THR A 162 -14.62 -2.05 31.95
N LEU A 163 -15.92 -1.89 32.22
CA LEU A 163 -16.98 -2.80 31.72
C LEU A 163 -17.37 -2.50 30.27
N THR A 164 -16.70 -1.55 29.61
CA THR A 164 -16.99 -1.17 28.22
C THR A 164 -16.10 -1.94 27.25
N LYS A 165 -16.54 -2.00 26.00
CA LYS A 165 -15.85 -2.71 24.93
C LYS A 165 -14.98 -1.74 24.14
N ASN A 166 -13.95 -2.25 23.46
CA ASN A 166 -13.15 -1.40 22.58
C ASN A 166 -13.96 -0.97 21.36
N GLU A 167 -13.60 0.20 20.84
CA GLU A 167 -14.18 0.81 19.65
C GLU A 167 -13.05 1.21 18.72
N ALA A 168 -13.27 1.08 17.41
CA ALA A 168 -12.33 1.53 16.40
C ALA A 168 -13.06 2.53 15.50
N CYS A 169 -12.99 3.82 15.88
CA CYS A 169 -13.65 4.89 15.15
C CYS A 169 -12.62 5.75 14.39
N THR A 170 -11.42 5.91 14.94
CA THR A 170 -10.34 6.70 14.31
C THR A 170 -9.35 5.84 13.52
N PRO A 171 -8.64 6.42 12.54
CA PRO A 171 -7.52 5.75 11.85
C PRO A 171 -6.48 5.17 12.82
N THR A 172 -6.12 5.92 13.86
CA THR A 172 -5.17 5.50 14.89
C THR A 172 -5.70 4.33 15.73
N GLU A 173 -6.98 4.34 16.11
CA GLU A 173 -7.60 3.21 16.81
C GLU A 173 -7.65 1.97 15.93
N LEU A 174 -7.93 2.11 14.62
CA LEU A 174 -7.86 1.00 13.68
C LEU A 174 -6.44 0.44 13.57
N ALA A 175 -5.42 1.30 13.49
CA ALA A 175 -4.02 0.87 13.49
C ALA A 175 -3.66 0.13 14.79
N ASN A 176 -4.05 0.66 15.95
CA ASN A 176 -3.88 -0.01 17.24
C ASN A 176 -4.62 -1.35 17.31
N ALA A 177 -5.84 -1.41 16.77
CA ALA A 177 -6.64 -2.63 16.72
C ALA A 177 -5.92 -3.75 15.96
N LEU A 178 -5.32 -3.42 14.81
CA LEU A 178 -4.53 -4.35 14.00
C LEU A 178 -3.27 -4.85 14.72
N CYS A 179 -2.72 -4.05 15.64
CA CYS A 179 -1.52 -4.38 16.42
C CYS A 179 -1.81 -5.09 17.75
N THR A 180 -3.08 -5.25 18.14
CA THR A 180 -3.43 -5.89 19.42
C THR A 180 -3.01 -7.35 19.48
N ASN A 181 -2.70 -7.83 20.69
CA ASN A 181 -2.32 -9.21 20.98
C ASN A 181 -1.13 -9.72 20.13
N GLY A 182 -0.14 -8.85 19.89
CA GLY A 182 1.04 -9.17 19.07
C GLY A 182 0.84 -8.98 17.56
N GLY A 183 -0.33 -8.48 17.16
CA GLY A 183 -0.69 -8.18 15.78
C GLY A 183 -0.91 -9.41 14.89
N ILE A 184 -1.14 -9.15 13.61
CA ILE A 184 -1.28 -10.21 12.60
C ILE A 184 0.12 -10.69 12.20
N LYS A 185 0.30 -12.02 12.13
CA LYS A 185 1.59 -12.63 11.77
C LYS A 185 2.03 -12.21 10.36
N ASN A 186 3.32 -12.00 10.19
CA ASN A 186 3.95 -11.65 8.90
C ASN A 186 3.35 -10.40 8.26
N SER A 187 2.90 -9.45 9.07
CA SER A 187 2.32 -8.21 8.59
C SER A 187 2.92 -7.00 9.28
N ALA A 188 2.70 -5.83 8.67
CA ALA A 188 2.96 -4.55 9.29
C ALA A 188 1.79 -3.59 9.07
N VAL A 189 1.71 -2.61 9.97
CA VAL A 189 0.71 -1.54 9.92
C VAL A 189 1.42 -0.20 9.84
N GLN A 190 1.04 0.60 8.85
CA GLN A 190 1.47 1.97 8.64
C GLN A 190 0.30 2.93 8.80
N LEU A 191 0.47 3.91 9.67
CA LEU A 191 -0.38 5.10 9.67
C LEU A 191 0.30 6.16 8.80
N VAL A 192 -0.39 6.60 7.75
CA VAL A 192 0.16 7.51 6.74
C VAL A 192 -0.60 8.82 6.77
N GLU A 193 0.12 9.91 7.00
CA GLU A 193 -0.40 11.27 6.94
C GLU A 193 0.03 11.92 5.62
N LEU A 194 -0.91 12.51 4.90
CA LEU A 194 -0.64 13.13 3.60
C LEU A 194 -0.28 14.61 3.73
N ASN A 195 0.76 15.03 3.02
CA ASN A 195 1.07 16.45 2.88
C ASN A 195 0.29 17.08 1.73
N PHE A 196 -0.93 17.57 2.01
CA PHE A 196 -1.80 18.17 0.99
C PHE A 196 -1.15 19.31 0.21
N GLN A 197 -0.35 20.16 0.86
CA GLN A 197 0.33 21.27 0.19
C GLN A 197 1.31 20.77 -0.89
N ARG A 198 1.99 19.65 -0.65
CA ARG A 198 2.88 19.03 -1.64
C ARG A 198 2.10 18.32 -2.73
N LEU A 199 1.02 17.63 -2.37
CA LEU A 199 0.14 16.97 -3.35
C LEU A 199 -0.46 17.98 -4.33
N ASP A 200 -0.90 19.14 -3.84
CA ASP A 200 -1.44 20.21 -4.68
C ASP A 200 -0.39 20.76 -5.65
N LYS A 201 0.87 20.90 -5.20
CA LYS A 201 1.99 21.30 -6.08
C LYS A 201 2.25 20.28 -7.18
N ILE A 202 2.27 18.99 -6.85
CA ILE A 202 2.45 17.94 -7.86
C ILE A 202 1.26 17.91 -8.83
N SER A 203 0.04 18.06 -8.33
CA SER A 203 -1.16 18.16 -9.15
C SER A 203 -1.09 19.30 -10.17
N GLN A 204 -0.62 20.47 -9.74
CA GLN A 204 -0.41 21.63 -10.62
C GLN A 204 0.66 21.34 -11.69
N LEU A 205 1.77 20.69 -11.33
CA LEU A 205 2.82 20.30 -12.28
C LEU A 205 2.30 19.28 -13.30
N CYS A 206 1.50 18.30 -12.87
CA CYS A 206 0.85 17.30 -13.74
C CYS A 206 -0.26 17.88 -14.62
N SER A 207 -0.82 19.03 -14.25
CA SER A 207 -1.85 19.75 -15.01
C SER A 207 -1.24 20.71 -16.03
N GLY A 208 -0.08 21.29 -15.74
CA GLY A 208 0.68 22.16 -16.65
C GLY A 208 1.50 21.40 -17.71
N ALA A 209 1.80 20.12 -17.47
CA ALA A 209 2.27 19.21 -18.50
C ALA A 209 1.12 18.86 -19.43
N GLY A 210 0.99 19.60 -20.55
CA GLY A 210 -0.04 19.38 -21.56
C GLY A 210 -0.13 17.92 -21.99
N THR A 211 -1.32 17.50 -22.41
CA THR A 211 -1.66 16.15 -22.86
C THR A 211 -0.58 15.62 -23.80
N PRO A 212 0.19 14.59 -23.42
CA PRO A 212 0.92 13.84 -24.42
C PRO A 212 -0.14 13.11 -25.23
N ALA A 213 -0.11 13.31 -26.55
CA ALA A 213 -0.86 12.50 -27.49
C ALA A 213 -0.77 11.03 -27.07
N THR A 214 -1.94 10.41 -26.86
CA THR A 214 -2.18 8.97 -26.97
C THR A 214 -0.91 8.11 -26.96
N LEU A 215 -0.39 7.84 -25.76
CA LEU A 215 0.35 6.60 -25.53
C LEU A 215 -0.69 5.48 -25.64
N ASN A 216 -1.00 5.12 -26.89
CA ASN A 216 -1.64 3.88 -27.23
C ASN A 216 -0.75 2.78 -26.63
N CYS A 217 -1.12 2.30 -25.45
CA CYS A 217 -0.69 1.00 -24.96
C CYS A 217 -1.44 -0.05 -25.79
N SER A 218 -1.12 -0.10 -27.08
CA SER A 218 -1.52 -1.21 -27.93
C SER A 218 -0.68 -2.41 -27.51
N ARG A 219 -1.39 -3.45 -27.08
CA ARG A 219 -0.90 -4.82 -26.89
C ARG A 219 0.07 -5.20 -28.01
N THR A 220 1.37 -5.14 -27.74
CA THR A 220 2.37 -5.85 -28.53
C THR A 220 3.59 -6.07 -27.65
N CYS A 221 3.77 -7.33 -27.27
CA CYS A 221 5.07 -7.86 -26.89
C CYS A 221 6.06 -7.52 -28.00
N GLN A 222 7.11 -6.75 -27.72
CA GLN A 222 8.45 -6.94 -28.29
C GLN A 222 9.48 -6.03 -27.60
N SER A 223 10.68 -6.59 -27.54
CA SER A 223 11.93 -6.12 -26.95
C SER A 223 12.50 -4.85 -27.59
N GLU A 224 12.92 -3.88 -26.77
CA GLU A 224 14.22 -3.17 -26.80
C GLU A 224 14.19 -1.92 -25.87
N PRO A 225 15.35 -1.48 -25.29
CA PRO A 225 15.37 -0.38 -24.35
C PRO A 225 15.40 0.98 -25.08
N ALA A 226 14.26 1.64 -25.20
CA ALA A 226 14.20 3.01 -25.69
C ALA A 226 14.79 3.98 -24.64
N SER A 227 15.97 4.54 -24.92
CA SER A 227 16.51 5.67 -24.15
C SER A 227 15.72 6.94 -24.47
N THR A 228 14.64 7.20 -23.74
CA THR A 228 13.90 8.46 -23.84
C THR A 228 14.61 9.53 -23.01
N LYS A 229 15.31 10.45 -23.70
CA LYS A 229 15.84 11.68 -23.08
C LYS A 229 14.66 12.59 -22.74
N PHE A 230 14.32 12.69 -21.45
CA PHE A 230 13.32 13.63 -20.94
C PHE A 230 13.83 15.08 -20.92
N PRO A 231 12.96 16.08 -21.10
CA PRO A 231 13.34 17.50 -21.04
C PRO A 231 13.80 17.89 -19.63
N GLN A 232 15.07 18.32 -19.52
CA GLN A 232 15.78 18.58 -18.27
C GLN A 232 15.21 19.73 -17.41
N LYS A 233 14.33 20.59 -17.95
CA LYS A 233 13.86 21.79 -17.25
C LYS A 233 12.71 21.56 -16.25
N GLY A 234 11.93 20.48 -16.39
CA GLY A 234 10.82 20.15 -15.47
C GLY A 234 11.18 19.19 -14.33
N GLY A 235 12.22 18.37 -14.50
CA GLY A 235 12.60 17.34 -13.54
C GLY A 235 13.15 17.91 -12.22
N ALA A 236 13.86 19.04 -12.27
CA ALA A 236 14.47 19.66 -11.07
C ALA A 236 13.44 20.16 -10.05
N GLN A 237 12.27 20.64 -10.49
CA GLN A 237 11.19 21.07 -9.60
C GLN A 237 10.43 19.88 -8.99
N PHE A 238 10.32 18.76 -9.73
CA PHE A 238 9.72 17.53 -9.24
C PHE A 238 10.58 16.84 -8.16
N LEU A 239 11.92 16.87 -8.33
CA LEU A 239 12.89 16.25 -7.43
C LEU A 239 12.88 16.82 -6.00
N GLY A 240 12.47 18.08 -5.81
CA GLY A 240 12.42 18.74 -4.50
C GLY A 240 11.14 18.45 -3.68
N VAL A 241 10.18 17.69 -4.21
CA VAL A 241 8.80 17.62 -3.67
C VAL A 241 8.38 16.20 -3.23
N ILE A 242 9.18 15.17 -3.50
CA ILE A 242 8.79 13.76 -3.29
C ILE A 242 9.15 13.30 -1.87
N PHE A 243 8.57 13.99 -0.88
CA PHE A 243 8.26 13.43 0.43
C PHE A 243 6.78 13.71 0.65
N LEU A 244 5.92 12.86 0.10
CA LEU A 244 4.49 13.13 0.01
C LEU A 244 3.73 12.77 1.28
N ALA A 245 4.26 11.82 2.06
CA ALA A 245 3.81 11.58 3.42
C ALA A 245 4.49 12.57 4.38
N SER A 246 3.71 13.30 5.18
CA SER A 246 4.21 14.19 6.24
C SER A 246 4.69 13.42 7.46
N ARG A 247 4.04 12.29 7.75
CA ARG A 247 4.37 11.37 8.85
C ARG A 247 4.07 9.94 8.41
N ILE A 248 4.98 9.02 8.74
CA ILE A 248 4.79 7.58 8.58
C ILE A 248 5.09 6.96 9.93
N GLU A 249 4.09 6.36 10.56
CA GLU A 249 4.27 5.61 11.80
C GLU A 249 4.11 4.13 11.53
N VAL A 250 5.09 3.33 11.95
CA VAL A 250 5.03 1.88 11.84
C VAL A 250 4.64 1.33 13.21
N PHE A 251 3.40 0.86 13.34
CA PHE A 251 2.82 0.48 14.65
C PHE A 251 3.19 -0.95 15.06
N ALA A 252 3.38 -1.86 14.10
CA ALA A 252 3.83 -3.22 14.39
C ALA A 252 4.60 -3.83 13.22
N TRP A 253 5.53 -4.71 13.58
CA TRP A 253 6.26 -5.59 12.68
C TRP A 253 6.33 -6.98 13.31
N SER A 254 5.52 -7.92 12.81
CA SER A 254 5.54 -9.30 13.29
C SER A 254 6.12 -10.19 12.19
N LYS A 255 7.38 -10.61 12.33
CA LYS A 255 7.98 -11.63 11.45
C LYS A 255 7.97 -12.95 12.22
N ALA A 256 7.08 -13.86 11.86
CA ALA A 256 7.18 -15.24 12.33
C ALA A 256 8.42 -15.84 11.64
N ARG A 257 9.38 -16.28 12.44
CA ARG A 257 10.47 -17.16 11.98
C ARG A 257 9.94 -18.57 11.78
#